data_AF-A0AAN9MKE1-F1
#
_entry.id   AF-A0AAN9MKE1-F1
#
_cell.length_a   1.000
_cell.length_b   1.000
_cell.length_c   1.000
_cell.angle_alpha   90.00
_cell.angle_beta   90.00
_cell.angle_gamma   90.00
#
_symmetry.space_group_name_H-M   'P 1'
#
loop_
_entity.id
_entity.type
_entity.pdbx_description
1 polymer ?
#
loop_
_entity_poly.entity_id
_entity_poly.type
_entity_poly.pdbx_seq_one_letter_code
_entity_poly.pdbx_strand_id
1 'polypeptide(L)'
;MWGTLHTLSFSRVILIFLLRSSSLSVLTLFSFHACIRLNPSCKMEITSSNNSCSSMIWFFKDKGFDENSVQGIFRRCRRLEDVHQDRASENWEYLRSIGIEERKLPTIVSKCPKILALDLYDKIMPTVECLRTLGTKPREVATAIAKFPHILSNSVEEKLCPLLAFFQALGIPEKHIGKMILLNPRLISYSIETKLTEIVNFLASLGLNKDGMIGKVIVKDPYIMGYSVEKRLRPTSQFLKSIGLSEQDLQAVAVNFPAILSRDVNKLLVPNYRYLKRREFQDRQIVALVVGFPPILIKSIQNSLEPRFKFLVDVMGRQVDEVVDYPCFFYHGLKRRIEPRYKLLKERNLNCSLSEMLDCNKKKFFMKFGLLEGHTLSN
;
A
#
# COMPACT_ATOMS: atom_id res chain seq x y z
N MET A 1 -17.70 -26.11 10.28
CA MET A 1 -16.80 -26.73 11.29
C MET A 1 -15.71 -25.74 11.66
N TRP A 2 -16.01 -24.79 12.54
CA TRP A 2 -15.07 -23.83 13.11
C TRP A 2 -15.08 -24.05 14.61
N GLY A 3 -14.15 -24.87 15.11
CA GLY A 3 -14.21 -25.28 16.51
C GLY A 3 -13.06 -26.21 16.88
N THR A 4 -11.82 -25.72 16.80
CA THR A 4 -10.64 -26.14 17.60
C THR A 4 -9.40 -25.41 17.09
N LEU A 5 -9.29 -24.12 17.41
CA LEU A 5 -8.04 -23.36 17.36
C LEU A 5 -7.86 -22.65 18.71
N HIS A 6 -7.97 -23.42 19.78
CA HIS A 6 -7.47 -23.00 21.09
C HIS A 6 -6.19 -23.78 21.38
N THR A 7 -5.13 -23.02 21.66
CA THR A 7 -3.85 -23.47 22.23
C THR A 7 -3.09 -24.53 21.42
N LEU A 8 -2.43 -24.10 20.34
CA LEU A 8 -1.29 -24.84 19.78
C LEU A 8 -0.01 -24.12 20.18
N SER A 9 0.87 -24.82 20.90
CA SER A 9 2.20 -24.35 21.28
C SER A 9 2.99 -23.85 20.05
N PHE A 10 3.75 -22.77 20.26
CA PHE A 10 4.63 -22.08 19.30
C PHE A 10 5.47 -23.04 18.43
N SER A 11 5.93 -24.15 19.01
CA SER A 11 6.72 -25.18 18.30
C SER A 11 5.92 -25.95 17.25
N ARG A 12 4.60 -26.12 17.42
CA ARG A 12 3.74 -26.82 16.44
C ARG A 12 3.32 -25.92 15.27
N VAL A 13 3.21 -24.61 15.47
CA VAL A 13 2.95 -23.66 14.37
C VAL A 13 4.16 -23.61 13.43
N ILE A 14 5.37 -23.60 13.99
CA ILE A 14 6.63 -23.71 13.23
C ILE A 14 6.72 -25.05 12.51
N LEU A 15 6.39 -26.17 13.19
CA LEU A 15 6.42 -27.50 12.57
C LEU A 15 5.37 -27.63 11.44
N ILE A 16 4.18 -27.06 11.59
CA ILE A 16 3.16 -27.01 10.53
C ILE A 16 3.62 -26.11 9.38
N PHE A 17 4.35 -25.02 9.66
CA PHE A 17 4.92 -24.13 8.65
C PHE A 17 6.05 -24.80 7.84
N LEU A 18 6.90 -25.60 8.52
CA LEU A 18 7.96 -26.39 7.91
C LEU A 18 7.42 -27.60 7.13
N LEU A 19 6.33 -28.24 7.60
CA LEU A 19 5.72 -29.40 6.95
C LEU A 19 4.75 -29.05 5.81
N ARG A 20 4.21 -27.82 5.76
CA ARG A 20 3.31 -27.36 4.68
C ARG A 20 3.95 -26.39 3.69
N SER A 21 5.14 -25.86 3.97
CA SER A 21 5.90 -25.09 2.97
C SER A 21 6.65 -26.02 2.04
N SER A 22 6.20 -26.15 0.80
CA SER A 22 7.01 -26.72 -0.29
C SER A 22 8.11 -25.76 -0.78
N SER A 23 8.33 -24.62 -0.10
CA SER A 23 9.21 -23.55 -0.56
C SER A 23 10.53 -23.52 0.21
N LEU A 24 11.64 -23.68 -0.51
CA LEU A 24 13.01 -23.59 0.00
C LEU A 24 13.31 -22.24 0.71
N SER A 25 12.57 -21.16 0.44
CA SER A 25 12.90 -19.79 0.87
C SER A 25 12.80 -19.52 2.38
N VAL A 26 11.87 -20.19 3.08
CA VAL A 26 11.71 -20.03 4.53
C VAL A 26 12.67 -20.96 5.28
N LEU A 27 12.88 -22.17 4.75
CA LEU A 27 13.86 -23.13 5.27
C LEU A 27 15.29 -22.56 5.16
N THR A 28 15.61 -21.86 4.06
CA THR A 28 16.90 -21.16 3.93
C THR A 28 17.05 -20.00 4.89
N LEU A 29 15.98 -19.28 5.27
CA LEU A 29 16.07 -18.21 6.29
C LEU A 29 16.44 -18.75 7.69
N PHE A 30 15.89 -19.90 8.08
CA PHE A 30 16.27 -20.57 9.33
C PHE A 30 17.69 -21.13 9.28
N SER A 31 18.10 -21.72 8.15
CA SER A 31 19.48 -22.20 7.95
C SER A 31 20.50 -21.06 7.86
N PHE A 32 20.15 -19.90 7.28
CA PHE A 32 21.01 -18.73 7.22
C PHE A 32 21.16 -18.05 8.59
N HIS A 33 20.11 -17.96 9.40
CA HIS A 33 20.22 -17.45 10.76
C HIS A 33 21.12 -18.34 11.62
N ALA A 34 21.12 -19.66 11.39
CA ALA A 34 22.09 -20.58 11.99
C ALA A 34 23.51 -20.42 11.42
N CYS A 35 23.68 -20.22 10.10
CA CYS A 35 25.01 -19.99 9.48
C CYS A 35 25.65 -18.65 9.89
N ILE A 36 24.89 -17.57 10.06
CA ILE A 36 25.42 -16.28 10.56
C ILE A 36 25.90 -16.42 12.01
N ARG A 37 25.21 -17.20 12.85
CA ARG A 37 25.68 -17.51 14.22
C ARG A 37 26.94 -18.36 14.27
N LEU A 38 27.26 -19.11 13.21
CA LEU A 38 28.39 -20.05 13.15
C LEU A 38 29.70 -19.45 12.60
N ASN A 39 29.73 -18.16 12.24
CA ASN A 39 30.99 -17.48 11.89
C ASN A 39 31.35 -16.36 12.88
N PRO A 40 31.84 -16.70 14.09
CA PRO A 40 32.27 -15.73 15.09
C PRO A 40 33.74 -15.32 14.83
N SER A 41 34.01 -14.62 13.72
CA SER A 41 35.36 -14.13 13.41
C SER A 41 35.40 -12.60 13.42
N CYS A 42 35.10 -12.01 14.58
CA CYS A 42 35.56 -10.69 15.06
C CYS A 42 34.70 -10.26 16.26
N LYS A 43 35.01 -10.78 17.45
CA LYS A 43 34.61 -10.12 18.71
C LYS A 43 35.82 -9.32 19.19
N MET A 44 35.80 -8.00 19.01
CA MET A 44 36.67 -7.13 19.77
C MET A 44 35.94 -6.79 21.08
N GLU A 45 36.50 -7.25 22.20
CA GLU A 45 36.22 -6.69 23.51
C GLU A 45 36.85 -5.29 23.56
N ILE A 46 36.07 -4.26 23.85
CA ILE A 46 36.61 -2.92 24.07
C ILE A 46 36.13 -2.39 25.42
N THR A 47 37.14 -2.00 26.18
CA THR A 47 37.15 -1.51 27.56
C THR A 47 36.45 -0.16 27.72
N SER A 48 35.83 0.00 28.89
CA SER A 48 35.17 1.20 29.39
C SER A 48 36.08 2.45 29.42
N SER A 49 35.65 3.54 28.78
CA SER A 49 36.07 4.89 29.15
C SER A 49 34.91 5.88 29.02
N ASN A 50 34.73 6.67 30.07
CA ASN A 50 33.66 7.64 30.27
C ASN A 50 33.82 8.84 29.33
N ASN A 51 33.28 8.79 28.10
CA ASN A 51 32.86 10.00 27.37
C ASN A 51 31.96 9.74 26.12
N SER A 52 31.09 8.72 26.15
CA SER A 52 30.28 8.28 25.01
C SER A 52 29.32 9.35 24.45
N CYS A 53 28.75 10.18 25.32
CA CYS A 53 27.81 11.23 24.92
C CYS A 53 28.47 12.30 24.01
N SER A 54 29.68 12.74 24.34
CA SER A 54 30.43 13.72 23.53
C SER A 54 30.83 13.15 22.17
N SER A 55 31.18 11.87 22.10
CA SER A 55 31.52 11.16 20.85
C SER A 55 30.32 11.04 19.91
N MET A 56 29.14 10.69 20.42
CA MET A 56 27.92 10.63 19.60
C MET A 56 27.44 12.00 19.13
N ILE A 57 27.60 13.06 19.94
CA ILE A 57 27.31 14.44 19.49
C ILE A 57 28.20 14.82 18.30
N TRP A 58 29.50 14.48 18.35
CA TRP A 58 30.41 14.74 17.23
C TRP A 58 30.03 13.94 15.99
N PHE A 59 29.66 12.67 16.14
CA PHE A 59 29.13 11.84 15.04
C PHE A 59 27.94 12.52 14.35
N PHE A 60 26.97 13.03 15.11
CA PHE A 60 25.82 13.71 14.51
C PHE A 60 26.22 15.02 13.82
N LYS A 61 27.15 15.80 14.38
CA LYS A 61 27.66 17.02 13.74
C LYS A 61 28.38 16.71 12.42
N ASP A 62 29.21 15.67 12.38
CA ASP A 62 29.87 15.17 11.16
C ASP A 62 28.86 14.76 10.08
N LYS A 63 27.74 14.14 10.48
CA LYS A 63 26.65 13.76 9.56
C LYS A 63 25.69 14.90 9.21
N GLY A 64 26.02 16.14 9.58
CA GLY A 64 25.30 17.35 9.17
C GLY A 64 24.01 17.62 9.96
N PHE A 65 23.87 17.10 11.18
CA PHE A 65 22.74 17.43 12.04
C PHE A 65 23.00 18.75 12.78
N ASP A 66 21.97 19.60 12.84
CA ASP A 66 21.97 20.79 13.69
C ASP A 66 21.79 20.43 15.18
N GLU A 67 22.19 21.33 16.07
CA GLU A 67 22.18 21.08 17.51
C GLU A 67 20.77 20.80 18.08
N ASN A 68 19.73 21.46 17.55
CA ASN A 68 18.35 21.23 18.00
C ASN A 68 17.88 19.82 17.61
N SER A 69 18.21 19.38 16.39
CA SER A 69 17.93 18.02 15.92
C SER A 69 18.62 16.97 16.79
N VAL A 70 19.89 17.20 17.15
CA VAL A 70 20.66 16.28 18.02
C VAL A 70 20.04 16.18 19.41
N GLN A 71 19.71 17.31 20.05
CA GLN A 71 19.02 17.29 21.35
C GLN A 71 17.67 16.57 21.29
N GLY A 72 16.90 16.81 20.22
CA GLY A 72 15.63 16.11 19.98
C GLY A 72 15.79 14.61 19.76
N ILE A 73 16.92 14.15 19.23
CA ILE A 73 17.26 12.73 19.09
C ILE A 73 17.54 12.08 20.44
N PHE A 74 18.44 12.65 21.25
CA PHE A 74 18.77 12.10 22.57
C PHE A 74 17.57 12.09 23.51
N ARG A 75 16.73 13.14 23.48
CA ARG A 75 15.49 13.19 24.25
C ARG A 75 14.55 12.02 23.93
N ARG A 76 14.48 11.58 22.67
CA ARG A 76 13.62 10.47 22.22
C ARG A 76 14.29 9.11 22.38
N CYS A 77 15.62 9.05 22.43
CA CYS A 77 16.38 7.81 22.52
C CYS A 77 17.62 7.98 23.41
N ARG A 78 17.43 8.00 24.74
CA ARG A 78 18.52 8.11 25.71
C ARG A 78 19.57 7.01 25.59
N ARG A 79 19.16 5.83 25.12
CA ARG A 79 20.08 4.70 24.87
C ARG A 79 21.24 5.05 23.92
N LEU A 80 21.14 6.12 23.14
CA LEU A 80 22.24 6.59 22.29
C LEU A 80 23.36 7.27 23.06
N GLU A 81 23.12 7.74 24.29
CA GLU A 81 24.14 8.38 25.13
C GLU A 81 25.26 7.38 25.49
N ASP A 82 24.93 6.10 25.56
CA ASP A 82 25.85 5.00 25.91
C ASP A 82 26.40 4.26 24.68
N VAL A 83 26.01 4.66 23.46
CA VAL A 83 26.42 3.96 22.23
C VAL A 83 27.78 4.47 21.78
N HIS A 84 28.68 3.53 21.49
CA HIS A 84 29.96 3.85 20.86
C HIS A 84 29.76 4.33 19.41
N GLN A 85 30.51 5.37 19.04
CA GLN A 85 30.48 5.96 17.70
C GLN A 85 30.80 4.94 16.58
N ASP A 86 31.64 3.95 16.85
CA ASP A 86 32.00 2.91 15.87
C ASP A 86 30.76 2.11 15.44
N ARG A 87 29.94 1.69 16.40
CA ARG A 87 28.67 0.98 16.13
C ARG A 87 27.71 1.85 15.32
N ALA A 88 27.57 3.13 15.69
CA ALA A 88 26.71 4.05 14.94
C ALA A 88 27.23 4.25 13.50
N SER A 89 28.54 4.30 13.32
CA SER A 89 29.21 4.46 12.02
C SER A 89 29.06 3.22 11.14
N GLU A 90 29.23 2.02 11.70
CA GLU A 90 28.98 0.74 11.01
C GLU A 90 27.53 0.64 10.53
N ASN A 91 26.57 0.93 11.42
CA ASN A 91 25.15 0.91 11.07
C ASN A 91 24.82 1.94 9.97
N TRP A 92 25.43 3.13 10.02
CA TRP A 92 25.27 4.17 9.00
C TRP A 92 25.82 3.73 7.64
N GLU A 93 27.03 3.15 7.62
CA GLU A 93 27.68 2.67 6.40
C GLU A 93 26.89 1.51 5.77
N TYR A 94 26.40 0.59 6.59
CA TYR A 94 25.57 -0.51 6.12
C TYR A 94 24.27 -0.01 5.49
N LEU A 95 23.60 0.97 6.10
CA LEU A 95 22.41 1.57 5.49
C LEU A 95 22.71 2.22 4.13
N ARG A 96 23.89 2.80 3.96
CA ARG A 96 24.36 3.31 2.66
C ARG A 96 24.57 2.17 1.66
N SER A 97 25.24 1.09 2.07
CA SER A 97 25.58 -0.04 1.19
C SER A 97 24.37 -0.80 0.67
N ILE A 98 23.24 -0.81 1.41
CA ILE A 98 21.98 -1.41 0.94
C ILE A 98 21.21 -0.53 -0.06
N GLY A 99 21.77 0.63 -0.44
CA GLY A 99 21.24 1.51 -1.49
C GLY A 99 20.37 2.65 -0.99
N ILE A 100 20.44 3.01 0.31
CA ILE A 100 19.82 4.24 0.81
C ILE A 100 20.75 5.41 0.49
N GLU A 101 20.24 6.40 -0.22
CA GLU A 101 20.98 7.62 -0.55
C GLU A 101 21.41 8.36 0.71
N GLU A 102 22.66 8.81 0.77
CA GLU A 102 23.26 9.45 1.94
C GLU A 102 22.45 10.65 2.45
N ARG A 103 21.95 11.49 1.55
CA ARG A 103 21.06 12.62 1.87
C ARG A 103 19.76 12.24 2.62
N LYS A 104 19.33 10.97 2.54
CA LYS A 104 18.13 10.47 3.23
C LYS A 104 18.43 9.92 4.63
N LEU A 105 19.67 9.55 4.92
CA LEU A 105 20.07 8.96 6.20
C LEU A 105 19.79 9.88 7.40
N PRO A 106 20.05 11.21 7.34
CA PRO A 106 19.70 12.09 8.45
C PRO A 106 18.21 12.05 8.80
N THR A 107 17.33 12.07 7.78
CA THR A 107 15.87 11.98 7.98
C THR A 107 15.44 10.64 8.56
N ILE A 108 16.09 9.54 8.16
CA ILE A 108 15.81 8.18 8.65
C ILE A 108 16.18 8.06 10.12
N VAL A 109 17.39 8.47 10.48
CA VAL A 109 17.89 8.47 11.86
C VAL A 109 17.05 9.41 12.74
N SER A 110 16.69 10.60 12.24
CA SER A 110 15.77 11.49 12.95
C SER A 110 14.40 10.87 13.22
N LYS A 111 13.90 9.97 12.37
CA LYS A 111 12.65 9.24 12.60
C LYS A 111 12.80 8.09 13.58
N CYS A 112 13.91 7.35 13.50
CA CYS A 112 14.17 6.19 14.37
C CYS A 112 15.64 6.19 14.83
N PRO A 113 15.98 6.98 15.85
CA PRO A 113 17.38 7.10 16.28
C PRO A 113 17.95 5.79 16.82
N LYS A 114 17.08 4.95 17.39
CA LYS A 114 17.40 3.60 17.89
C LYS A 114 18.14 2.75 16.86
N ILE A 115 17.97 2.99 15.56
CA ILE A 115 18.63 2.22 14.49
C ILE A 115 20.15 2.23 14.62
N LEU A 116 20.75 3.32 15.14
CA LEU A 116 22.19 3.43 15.35
C LEU A 116 22.67 2.63 16.56
N ALA A 117 21.77 2.32 17.49
CA ALA A 117 22.05 1.54 18.70
C ALA A 117 21.81 0.03 18.54
N LEU A 118 21.18 -0.39 17.43
CA LEU A 118 20.89 -1.81 17.18
C LEU A 118 22.16 -2.57 16.84
N ASP A 119 22.15 -3.87 17.14
CA ASP A 119 23.19 -4.78 16.70
C ASP A 119 23.07 -5.02 15.18
N LEU A 120 24.18 -4.81 14.46
CA LEU A 120 24.22 -4.91 13.01
C LEU A 120 23.96 -6.35 12.55
N TYR A 121 24.62 -7.33 13.17
CA TYR A 121 24.64 -8.72 12.73
C TYR A 121 23.45 -9.52 13.26
N ASP A 122 22.96 -9.20 14.45
CA ASP A 122 21.86 -9.92 15.09
C ASP A 122 20.48 -9.34 14.75
N LYS A 123 20.39 -8.04 14.43
CA LYS A 123 19.10 -7.36 14.19
C LYS A 123 18.98 -6.78 12.79
N ILE A 124 19.88 -5.91 12.38
CA ILE A 124 19.72 -5.16 11.13
C ILE A 124 19.89 -6.06 9.92
N MET A 125 21.03 -6.75 9.79
CA MET A 125 21.36 -7.59 8.63
C MET A 125 20.33 -8.71 8.41
N PRO A 126 19.92 -9.49 9.43
CA PRO A 126 18.92 -10.54 9.23
C PRO A 126 17.57 -9.99 8.78
N THR A 127 17.17 -8.83 9.30
CA THR A 127 15.91 -8.18 8.90
C THR A 127 15.98 -7.70 7.45
N VAL A 128 17.08 -7.06 7.05
CA VAL A 128 17.29 -6.63 5.65
C VAL A 128 17.30 -7.83 4.71
N GLU A 129 17.97 -8.92 5.08
CA GLU A 129 18.03 -10.12 4.26
C GLU A 129 16.66 -10.78 4.13
N CYS A 130 15.90 -10.88 5.23
CA CYS A 130 14.50 -11.31 5.16
C CYS A 130 13.70 -10.42 4.20
N LEU A 131 13.82 -9.09 4.28
CA LEU A 131 13.12 -8.19 3.36
C LEU A 131 13.58 -8.36 1.90
N ARG A 132 14.84 -8.73 1.65
CA ARG A 132 15.33 -9.06 0.30
C ARG A 132 14.70 -10.33 -0.24
N THR A 133 14.50 -11.37 0.58
CA THR A 133 13.78 -12.58 0.15
C THR A 133 12.33 -12.29 -0.24
N LEU A 134 11.71 -11.29 0.40
CA LEU A 134 10.35 -10.83 0.11
C LEU A 134 10.27 -9.85 -1.07
N GLY A 135 11.38 -9.19 -1.39
CA GLY A 135 11.47 -8.13 -2.39
C GLY A 135 11.87 -8.62 -3.76
N THR A 136 11.44 -7.89 -4.79
CA THR A 136 11.86 -8.21 -6.16
C THR A 136 13.13 -7.44 -6.57
N LYS A 137 13.38 -6.28 -5.96
CA LYS A 137 14.51 -5.41 -6.27
C LYS A 137 15.10 -4.81 -4.99
N PRO A 138 16.43 -4.72 -4.85
CA PRO A 138 17.08 -4.11 -3.67
C PRO A 138 16.58 -2.69 -3.35
N ARG A 139 16.26 -1.90 -4.39
CA ARG A 139 15.73 -0.53 -4.24
C ARG A 139 14.38 -0.48 -3.52
N GLU A 140 13.54 -1.51 -3.63
CA GLU A 140 12.24 -1.57 -2.94
C GLU A 140 12.44 -1.72 -1.43
N VAL A 141 13.42 -2.55 -1.02
CA VAL A 141 13.82 -2.73 0.38
C VAL A 141 14.34 -1.42 0.98
N ALA A 142 15.28 -0.76 0.30
CA ALA A 142 15.80 0.54 0.72
C ALA A 142 14.67 1.59 0.85
N THR A 143 13.73 1.60 -0.09
CA THR A 143 12.56 2.50 -0.05
C THR A 143 11.64 2.19 1.13
N ALA A 144 11.41 0.92 1.44
CA ALA A 144 10.58 0.50 2.58
C ALA A 144 11.21 0.92 3.92
N ILE A 145 12.52 0.67 4.09
CA ILE A 145 13.28 1.09 5.28
C ILE A 145 13.25 2.62 5.42
N ALA A 146 13.47 3.37 4.33
CA ALA A 146 13.42 4.82 4.37
C ALA A 146 12.03 5.37 4.75
N LYS A 147 10.95 4.70 4.34
CA LYS A 147 9.57 5.06 4.69
C LYS A 147 9.25 4.76 6.15
N PHE A 148 9.70 3.61 6.67
CA PHE A 148 9.42 3.17 8.04
C PHE A 148 10.64 2.47 8.66
N PRO A 149 11.62 3.23 9.20
CA PRO A 149 12.89 2.66 9.67
C PRO A 149 12.73 1.71 10.86
N HIS A 150 11.65 1.86 11.63
CA HIS A 150 11.30 0.97 12.73
C HIS A 150 11.11 -0.49 12.30
N ILE A 151 10.95 -0.79 11.00
CA ILE A 151 10.92 -2.16 10.50
C ILE A 151 12.16 -2.96 10.93
N LEU A 152 13.33 -2.31 10.99
CA LEU A 152 14.60 -2.93 11.38
C LEU A 152 14.73 -3.18 12.90
N SER A 153 13.83 -2.61 13.71
CA SER A 153 13.79 -2.84 15.15
C SER A 153 12.94 -4.04 15.54
N ASN A 154 12.17 -4.61 14.60
CA ASN A 154 11.28 -5.72 14.87
C ASN A 154 12.02 -7.04 14.61
N SER A 155 11.84 -8.02 15.50
CA SER A 155 12.40 -9.35 15.32
C SER A 155 11.77 -10.06 14.12
N VAL A 156 12.60 -10.69 13.29
CA VAL A 156 12.13 -11.48 12.15
C VAL A 156 11.21 -12.61 12.64
N GLU A 157 11.65 -13.35 13.64
CA GLU A 157 10.95 -14.52 14.17
C GLU A 157 9.66 -14.13 14.93
N GLU A 158 9.69 -13.06 15.71
CA GLU A 158 8.56 -12.70 16.58
C GLU A 158 7.52 -11.82 15.88
N LYS A 159 7.88 -11.14 14.79
CA LYS A 159 6.99 -10.18 14.11
C LYS A 159 6.79 -10.48 12.63
N LEU A 160 7.86 -10.66 11.86
CA LEU A 160 7.72 -10.89 10.41
C LEU A 160 7.12 -12.26 10.10
N CYS A 161 7.64 -13.34 10.66
CA CYS A 161 7.14 -14.70 10.38
C CYS A 161 5.65 -14.87 10.74
N PRO A 162 5.16 -14.45 11.92
CA PRO A 162 3.73 -14.51 12.24
C PRO A 162 2.86 -13.66 11.30
N LEU A 163 3.36 -12.50 10.88
CA LEU A 163 2.65 -11.63 9.95
C LEU A 163 2.53 -12.27 8.55
N LEU A 164 3.59 -12.90 8.07
CA LEU A 164 3.58 -13.65 6.81
C LEU A 164 2.58 -14.80 6.88
N ALA A 165 2.63 -15.60 7.96
CA ALA A 165 1.72 -16.72 8.18
C ALA A 165 0.25 -16.27 8.25
N PHE A 166 -0.03 -15.16 8.91
CA PHE A 166 -1.37 -14.56 8.98
C PHE A 166 -1.91 -14.24 7.57
N PHE A 167 -1.13 -13.56 6.73
CA PHE A 167 -1.57 -13.23 5.38
C PHE A 167 -1.69 -14.45 4.46
N GLN A 168 -0.81 -15.45 4.62
CA GLN A 168 -0.94 -16.73 3.91
C GLN A 168 -2.23 -17.46 4.28
N ALA A 169 -2.63 -17.45 5.56
CA ALA A 169 -3.89 -18.02 6.02
C ALA A 169 -5.13 -17.34 5.42
N LEU A 170 -5.01 -16.07 5.00
CA LEU A 170 -6.05 -15.35 4.25
C LEU A 170 -6.07 -15.68 2.75
N GLY A 171 -5.26 -16.65 2.30
CA GLY A 171 -5.16 -17.07 0.91
C GLY A 171 -4.30 -16.16 0.02
N ILE A 172 -3.45 -15.32 0.62
CA ILE A 172 -2.56 -14.43 -0.14
C ILE A 172 -1.27 -15.18 -0.50
N PRO A 173 -0.87 -15.24 -1.79
CA PRO A 173 0.39 -15.86 -2.17
C PRO A 173 1.59 -15.06 -1.62
N GLU A 174 2.65 -15.75 -1.20
CA GLU A 174 3.85 -15.17 -0.57
C GLU A 174 4.45 -13.99 -1.35
N LYS A 175 4.53 -14.12 -2.68
CA LYS A 175 5.00 -13.06 -3.59
C LYS A 175 4.20 -11.76 -3.47
N HIS A 176 2.90 -11.84 -3.20
CA HIS A 176 2.06 -10.67 -2.98
C HIS A 176 2.26 -10.10 -1.58
N ILE A 177 2.44 -10.95 -0.56
CA ILE A 177 2.68 -10.52 0.82
C ILE A 177 3.97 -9.68 0.90
N GLY A 178 5.06 -10.15 0.29
CA GLY A 178 6.32 -9.41 0.25
C GLY A 178 6.15 -8.02 -0.35
N LYS A 179 5.47 -7.92 -1.51
CA LYS A 179 5.14 -6.63 -2.13
C LYS A 179 4.28 -5.73 -1.23
N MET A 180 3.31 -6.29 -0.51
CA MET A 180 2.46 -5.53 0.41
C MET A 180 3.25 -4.95 1.58
N ILE A 181 4.13 -5.75 2.20
CA ILE A 181 4.98 -5.30 3.32
C ILE A 181 5.95 -4.21 2.83
N LEU A 182 6.54 -4.35 1.65
CA LEU A 182 7.42 -3.32 1.09
C LEU A 182 6.67 -2.03 0.70
N LEU A 183 5.42 -2.15 0.25
CA LEU A 183 4.57 -1.00 -0.06
C LEU A 183 4.13 -0.26 1.21
N ASN A 184 3.73 -1.00 2.24
CA ASN A 184 3.28 -0.49 3.53
C ASN A 184 4.02 -1.19 4.70
N PRO A 185 5.28 -0.80 4.97
CA PRO A 185 6.11 -1.44 6.01
C PRO A 185 5.56 -1.25 7.43
N ARG A 186 4.61 -0.33 7.63
CA ARG A 186 3.93 -0.14 8.91
C ARG A 186 3.06 -1.34 9.30
N LEU A 187 2.70 -2.23 8.37
CA LEU A 187 1.93 -3.44 8.67
C LEU A 187 2.54 -4.28 9.79
N ILE A 188 3.87 -4.32 9.90
CA ILE A 188 4.59 -5.05 10.96
C ILE A 188 4.34 -4.51 12.37
N SER A 189 3.95 -3.24 12.50
CA SER A 189 3.70 -2.60 13.79
C SER A 189 2.30 -2.85 14.33
N TYR A 190 1.40 -3.39 13.51
CA TYR A 190 0.04 -3.66 13.92
C TYR A 190 -0.06 -5.01 14.64
N SER A 191 -0.86 -5.05 15.71
CA SER A 191 -1.18 -6.31 16.39
C SER A 191 -2.03 -7.19 15.48
N ILE A 192 -1.61 -8.43 15.30
CA ILE A 192 -2.36 -9.43 14.53
C ILE A 192 -3.69 -9.72 15.23
N GLU A 193 -3.64 -10.02 16.53
CA GLU A 193 -4.77 -10.47 17.34
C GLU A 193 -5.87 -9.41 17.47
N THR A 194 -5.50 -8.14 17.59
CA THR A 194 -6.47 -7.06 17.74
C THR A 194 -6.68 -6.35 16.41
N LYS A 195 -5.68 -5.63 15.94
CA LYS A 195 -5.86 -4.68 14.84
C LYS A 195 -6.13 -5.35 13.49
N LEU A 196 -5.33 -6.34 13.10
CA LEU A 196 -5.49 -6.97 11.79
C LEU A 196 -6.73 -7.87 11.75
N THR A 197 -6.97 -8.62 12.83
CA THR A 197 -8.15 -9.49 12.97
C THR A 197 -9.46 -8.68 12.97
N GLU A 198 -9.51 -7.52 13.63
CA GLU A 198 -10.67 -6.62 13.60
C GLU A 198 -11.04 -6.23 12.15
N ILE A 199 -10.05 -5.91 11.32
CA ILE A 199 -10.25 -5.53 9.91
C ILE A 199 -10.73 -6.74 9.08
N VAL A 200 -10.14 -7.92 9.29
CA VAL A 200 -10.57 -9.15 8.62
C VAL A 200 -12.01 -9.49 8.99
N ASN A 201 -12.38 -9.40 10.27
CA ASN A 201 -13.75 -9.64 10.74
C ASN A 201 -14.74 -8.63 10.15
N PHE A 202 -14.35 -7.35 10.05
CA PHE A 202 -15.15 -6.36 9.36
C PHE A 202 -15.36 -6.71 7.89
N LEU A 203 -14.30 -7.07 7.16
CA LEU A 203 -14.41 -7.47 5.76
C LEU A 203 -15.29 -8.71 5.57
N ALA A 204 -15.17 -9.70 6.47
CA ALA A 204 -16.05 -10.86 6.51
C ALA A 204 -17.52 -10.45 6.77
N SER A 205 -17.77 -9.48 7.65
CA SER A 205 -19.13 -8.97 7.92
C SER A 205 -19.80 -8.28 6.72
N LEU A 206 -19.03 -7.91 5.69
CA LEU A 206 -19.58 -7.43 4.41
C LEU A 206 -20.03 -8.58 3.47
N GLY A 207 -19.96 -9.83 3.93
CA GLY A 207 -20.32 -11.02 3.16
C GLY A 207 -19.20 -11.52 2.24
N LEU A 208 -17.94 -11.10 2.46
CA LEU A 208 -16.77 -11.58 1.72
C LEU A 208 -16.34 -12.97 2.19
N ASN A 209 -17.24 -13.94 2.03
CA ASN A 209 -17.14 -15.28 2.63
C ASN A 209 -16.46 -16.29 1.71
N LYS A 210 -16.25 -15.98 0.42
CA LYS A 210 -15.54 -16.90 -0.48
C LYS A 210 -14.04 -16.84 -0.22
N ASP A 211 -13.41 -18.01 -0.22
CA ASP A 211 -11.97 -18.15 0.03
C ASP A 211 -11.14 -17.20 -0.84
N GLY A 212 -10.23 -16.48 -0.19
CA GLY A 212 -9.32 -15.53 -0.82
C GLY A 212 -9.93 -14.18 -1.24
N MET A 213 -11.23 -13.93 -1.06
CA MET A 213 -11.81 -12.60 -1.34
C MET A 213 -11.22 -11.51 -0.46
N ILE A 214 -11.14 -11.75 0.85
CA ILE A 214 -10.51 -10.84 1.81
C ILE A 214 -9.04 -10.62 1.44
N GLY A 215 -8.32 -11.70 1.09
CA GLY A 215 -6.95 -11.61 0.59
C GLY A 215 -6.82 -10.68 -0.63
N LYS A 216 -7.72 -10.80 -1.61
CA LYS A 216 -7.74 -9.93 -2.81
C LYS A 216 -7.96 -8.45 -2.46
N VAL A 217 -8.85 -8.14 -1.51
CA VAL A 217 -9.08 -6.77 -1.02
C VAL A 217 -7.79 -6.21 -0.42
N ILE A 218 -7.16 -6.96 0.48
CA ILE A 218 -5.96 -6.52 1.20
C ILE A 218 -4.78 -6.35 0.23
N VAL A 219 -4.60 -7.24 -0.76
CA VAL A 219 -3.54 -7.11 -1.78
C VAL A 219 -3.71 -5.84 -2.61
N LYS A 220 -4.96 -5.48 -2.96
CA LYS A 220 -5.25 -4.28 -3.77
C LYS A 220 -5.09 -2.98 -2.98
N ASP A 221 -5.44 -2.97 -1.69
CA ASP A 221 -5.25 -1.81 -0.82
C ASP A 221 -4.68 -2.22 0.55
N PRO A 222 -3.35 -2.42 0.68
CA PRO A 222 -2.74 -2.79 1.95
C PRO A 222 -2.85 -1.72 3.03
N TYR A 223 -3.19 -0.47 2.65
CA TYR A 223 -3.38 0.62 3.59
C TYR A 223 -4.70 0.50 4.36
N ILE A 224 -5.67 -0.30 3.89
CA ILE A 224 -6.95 -0.53 4.57
C ILE A 224 -6.74 -1.01 6.03
N MET A 225 -5.70 -1.82 6.26
CA MET A 225 -5.36 -2.39 7.58
C MET A 225 -4.98 -1.32 8.63
N GLY A 226 -4.64 -0.10 8.20
CA GLY A 226 -4.31 1.01 9.09
C GLY A 226 -5.51 1.82 9.57
N TYR A 227 -6.69 1.66 8.97
CA TYR A 227 -7.86 2.47 9.30
C TYR A 227 -8.65 1.89 10.48
N SER A 228 -9.37 2.74 11.21
CA SER A 228 -10.31 2.29 12.25
C SER A 228 -11.57 1.72 11.62
N VAL A 229 -12.00 0.53 12.07
CA VAL A 229 -13.27 -0.06 11.63
C VAL A 229 -14.42 0.88 12.00
N GLU A 230 -14.55 1.23 13.27
CA GLU A 230 -15.69 2.01 13.78
C GLU A 230 -15.71 3.45 13.29
N LYS A 231 -14.55 4.11 13.14
CA LYS A 231 -14.50 5.53 12.74
C LYS A 231 -14.41 5.76 11.23
N ARG A 232 -14.02 4.75 10.46
CA ARG A 232 -13.79 4.90 9.01
C ARG A 232 -14.52 3.86 8.19
N LEU A 233 -14.20 2.58 8.35
CA LEU A 233 -14.66 1.57 7.39
C LEU A 233 -16.17 1.28 7.52
N ARG A 234 -16.68 1.14 8.76
CA ARG A 234 -18.09 0.86 9.03
C ARG A 234 -19.00 2.00 8.59
N PRO A 235 -18.75 3.29 8.95
CA PRO A 235 -19.54 4.40 8.45
C PRO A 235 -19.58 4.45 6.91
N THR A 236 -18.45 4.18 6.25
CA THR A 236 -18.39 4.16 4.79
C THR A 236 -19.25 3.06 4.18
N SER A 237 -19.17 1.83 4.71
CA SER A 237 -20.02 0.73 4.24
C SER A 237 -21.52 1.01 4.48
N GLN A 238 -21.87 1.59 5.62
CA GLN A 238 -23.26 1.96 5.93
C GLN A 238 -23.77 3.06 5.00
N PHE A 239 -22.94 4.06 4.70
CA PHE A 239 -23.29 5.09 3.73
C PHE A 239 -23.55 4.49 2.34
N LEU A 240 -22.68 3.60 1.87
CA LEU A 240 -22.85 2.93 0.57
C LEU A 240 -24.17 2.13 0.53
N LYS A 241 -24.53 1.43 1.60
CA LYS A 241 -25.84 0.77 1.69
C LYS A 241 -26.99 1.78 1.71
N SER A 242 -26.84 2.90 2.44
CA SER A 242 -27.90 3.92 2.56
C SER A 242 -28.25 4.63 1.25
N ILE A 243 -27.31 4.68 0.30
CA ILE A 243 -27.58 5.22 -1.05
C ILE A 243 -28.16 4.17 -2.02
N GLY A 244 -28.42 2.94 -1.55
CA GLY A 244 -29.13 1.90 -2.30
C GLY A 244 -28.26 0.79 -2.89
N LEU A 245 -26.98 0.66 -2.52
CA LEU A 245 -26.18 -0.51 -2.95
C LEU A 245 -26.70 -1.78 -2.25
N SER A 246 -26.94 -2.83 -3.02
CA SER A 246 -27.19 -4.16 -2.47
C SER A 246 -25.95 -4.73 -1.79
N GLU A 247 -26.11 -5.81 -1.02
CA GLU A 247 -24.97 -6.52 -0.42
C GLU A 247 -24.00 -7.02 -1.51
N GLN A 248 -24.52 -7.49 -2.64
CA GLN A 248 -23.73 -7.97 -3.77
C GLN A 248 -22.96 -6.83 -4.44
N ASP A 249 -23.59 -5.66 -4.61
CA ASP A 249 -22.94 -4.46 -5.14
C ASP A 249 -21.81 -4.01 -4.22
N LEU A 250 -22.06 -3.97 -2.91
CA LEU A 250 -21.06 -3.59 -1.92
C LEU A 250 -19.86 -4.55 -1.93
N GLN A 251 -20.10 -5.87 -2.02
CA GLN A 251 -19.05 -6.87 -2.16
C GLN A 251 -18.23 -6.65 -3.44
N ALA A 252 -18.91 -6.43 -4.57
CA ALA A 252 -18.25 -6.18 -5.85
C ALA A 252 -17.38 -4.92 -5.78
N VAL A 253 -17.90 -3.83 -5.20
CA VAL A 253 -17.17 -2.57 -5.00
C VAL A 253 -15.98 -2.75 -4.06
N ALA A 254 -16.16 -3.44 -2.93
CA ALA A 254 -15.08 -3.70 -1.97
C ALA A 254 -13.94 -4.54 -2.57
N VAL A 255 -14.25 -5.55 -3.38
CA VAL A 255 -13.24 -6.40 -4.05
C VAL A 255 -12.59 -5.68 -5.23
N ASN A 256 -13.35 -4.90 -5.99
CA ASN A 256 -12.83 -4.25 -7.19
C ASN A 256 -12.06 -2.97 -6.88
N PHE A 257 -12.53 -2.19 -5.91
CA PHE A 257 -11.99 -0.90 -5.53
C PHE A 257 -12.05 -0.66 -4.01
N PRO A 258 -11.27 -1.42 -3.20
CA PRO A 258 -11.31 -1.34 -1.74
C PRO A 258 -11.01 0.03 -1.15
N ALA A 259 -10.23 0.85 -1.88
CA ALA A 259 -9.82 2.18 -1.47
C ALA A 259 -11.00 3.14 -1.19
N ILE A 260 -12.21 2.84 -1.66
CA ILE A 260 -13.41 3.63 -1.31
C ILE A 260 -13.76 3.51 0.18
N LEU A 261 -13.61 2.32 0.79
CA LEU A 261 -13.92 2.06 2.20
C LEU A 261 -13.03 2.89 3.13
N SER A 262 -11.81 3.17 2.68
CA SER A 262 -10.78 3.94 3.37
C SER A 262 -11.00 5.46 3.34
N ARG A 263 -12.05 5.97 2.67
CA ARG A 263 -12.30 7.42 2.50
C ARG A 263 -13.31 7.97 3.51
N ASP A 264 -13.23 9.27 3.71
CA ASP A 264 -14.07 9.99 4.67
C ASP A 264 -15.45 10.27 4.08
N VAL A 265 -16.49 9.72 4.72
CA VAL A 265 -17.87 9.84 4.27
C VAL A 265 -18.31 11.29 4.16
N ASN A 266 -18.07 12.09 5.20
CA ASN A 266 -18.58 13.45 5.29
C ASN A 266 -17.79 14.42 4.41
N LYS A 267 -16.49 14.17 4.25
CA LYS A 267 -15.62 15.05 3.44
C LYS A 267 -15.64 14.74 1.95
N LEU A 268 -15.90 13.48 1.55
CA LEU A 268 -15.79 13.05 0.16
C LEU A 268 -17.09 12.44 -0.36
N LEU A 269 -17.55 11.33 0.24
CA LEU A 269 -18.65 10.55 -0.35
C LEU A 269 -19.97 11.32 -0.38
N VAL A 270 -20.34 11.96 0.73
CA VAL A 270 -21.58 12.75 0.83
C VAL A 270 -21.57 13.96 -0.11
N PRO A 271 -20.52 14.80 -0.17
CA PRO A 271 -20.43 15.88 -1.16
C PRO A 271 -20.52 15.40 -2.61
N ASN A 272 -19.84 14.30 -2.95
CA ASN A 272 -19.89 13.74 -4.30
C ASN A 272 -21.26 13.17 -4.64
N TYR A 273 -21.90 12.47 -3.71
CA TYR A 273 -23.28 12.00 -3.87
C TYR A 273 -24.26 13.15 -4.11
N ARG A 274 -24.19 14.21 -3.29
CA ARG A 274 -25.03 15.42 -3.45
C ARG A 274 -24.77 16.12 -4.79
N TYR A 275 -23.52 16.13 -5.24
CA TYR A 275 -23.18 16.67 -6.56
C TYR A 275 -23.85 15.88 -7.69
N LEU A 276 -23.86 14.55 -7.63
CA LEU A 276 -24.56 13.71 -8.61
C LEU A 276 -26.08 13.93 -8.56
N LYS A 277 -26.68 14.09 -7.36
CA LYS A 277 -28.09 14.45 -7.23
C LYS A 277 -28.42 15.81 -7.87
N ARG A 278 -27.54 16.82 -7.72
CA ARG A 278 -27.70 18.13 -8.39
C ARG A 278 -27.53 18.06 -9.91
N ARG A 279 -26.88 17.01 -10.41
CA ARG A 279 -26.81 16.68 -11.84
C ARG A 279 -28.00 15.83 -12.31
N GLU A 280 -29.07 15.80 -11.51
CA GLU A 280 -30.36 15.17 -11.82
C GLU A 280 -30.31 13.63 -11.94
N PHE A 281 -29.24 12.99 -11.47
CA PHE A 281 -29.20 11.53 -11.39
C PHE A 281 -30.17 11.00 -10.32
N GLN A 282 -30.91 9.98 -10.71
CA GLN A 282 -31.72 9.18 -9.79
C GLN A 282 -30.85 8.24 -8.96
N ASP A 283 -31.32 7.83 -7.80
CA ASP A 283 -30.51 7.02 -6.86
C ASP A 283 -30.04 5.71 -7.52
N ARG A 284 -30.92 5.05 -8.29
CA ARG A 284 -30.58 3.84 -9.07
C ARG A 284 -29.47 4.10 -10.10
N GLN A 285 -29.47 5.26 -10.75
CA GLN A 285 -28.41 5.62 -11.70
C GLN A 285 -27.09 5.90 -10.97
N ILE A 286 -27.14 6.55 -9.80
CA ILE A 286 -25.97 6.75 -8.96
C ILE A 286 -25.39 5.40 -8.51
N VAL A 287 -26.22 4.45 -8.08
CA VAL A 287 -25.78 3.10 -7.73
C VAL A 287 -25.05 2.44 -8.91
N ALA A 288 -25.61 2.49 -10.12
CA ALA A 288 -24.97 1.95 -11.32
C ALA A 288 -23.60 2.62 -11.60
N LEU A 289 -23.51 3.95 -11.45
CA LEU A 289 -22.25 4.69 -11.57
C LEU A 289 -21.22 4.28 -10.50
N VAL A 290 -21.66 4.06 -9.25
CA VAL A 290 -20.78 3.64 -8.15
C VAL A 290 -20.29 2.21 -8.37
N VAL A 291 -21.12 1.30 -8.88
CA VAL A 291 -20.70 -0.07 -9.18
C VAL A 291 -19.73 -0.11 -10.36
N GLY A 292 -20.02 0.62 -11.43
CA GLY A 292 -19.17 0.66 -12.64
C GLY A 292 -17.91 1.51 -12.51
N PHE A 293 -17.96 2.60 -11.74
CA PHE A 293 -16.84 3.49 -11.45
C PHE A 293 -16.90 3.96 -9.99
N PRO A 294 -16.52 3.10 -9.02
CA PRO A 294 -16.48 3.46 -7.60
C PRO A 294 -15.74 4.76 -7.25
N PRO A 295 -14.65 5.14 -7.97
CA PRO A 295 -13.98 6.41 -7.71
C PRO A 295 -14.87 7.66 -7.88
N ILE A 296 -16.07 7.56 -8.48
CA ILE A 296 -17.02 8.67 -8.64
C ILE A 296 -17.31 9.38 -7.31
N LEU A 297 -17.35 8.64 -6.19
CA LEU A 297 -17.65 9.20 -4.87
C LEU A 297 -16.44 9.80 -4.13
N ILE A 298 -15.22 9.64 -4.68
CA ILE A 298 -13.99 10.07 -3.99
C ILE A 298 -13.08 10.93 -4.87
N LYS A 299 -13.45 11.13 -6.14
CA LYS A 299 -12.72 11.99 -7.08
C LYS A 299 -13.07 13.45 -6.86
N SER A 300 -12.12 14.34 -7.20
CA SER A 300 -12.37 15.78 -7.19
C SER A 300 -13.50 16.13 -8.15
N ILE A 301 -14.52 16.81 -7.62
CA ILE A 301 -15.61 17.35 -8.42
C ILE A 301 -15.05 18.39 -9.41
N GLN A 302 -14.41 19.44 -8.91
CA GLN A 302 -13.93 20.57 -9.72
C GLN A 302 -12.90 20.17 -10.79
N ASN A 303 -11.94 19.32 -10.43
CA ASN A 303 -10.80 19.04 -11.31
C ASN A 303 -10.95 17.74 -12.12
N SER A 304 -11.97 16.93 -11.84
CA SER A 304 -12.13 15.63 -12.51
C SER A 304 -13.53 15.37 -13.04
N LEU A 305 -14.56 15.50 -12.21
CA LEU A 305 -15.92 15.15 -12.63
C LEU A 305 -16.55 16.27 -13.47
N GLU A 306 -16.53 17.49 -12.96
CA GLU A 306 -17.16 18.65 -13.59
C GLU A 306 -16.65 18.92 -15.00
N PRO A 307 -15.33 18.91 -15.29
CA PRO A 307 -14.85 19.13 -16.65
C PRO A 307 -15.30 18.05 -17.64
N ARG A 308 -15.47 16.80 -17.18
CA ARG A 308 -15.93 15.70 -18.02
C ARG A 308 -17.42 15.80 -18.32
N PHE A 309 -18.23 16.16 -17.32
CA PHE A 309 -19.65 16.40 -17.52
C PHE A 309 -19.90 17.60 -18.44
N LYS A 310 -19.20 18.73 -18.23
CA LYS A 310 -19.27 19.88 -19.14
C LYS A 310 -18.87 19.51 -20.56
N PHE A 311 -17.79 18.74 -20.73
CA PHE A 311 -17.40 18.31 -22.07
C PHE A 311 -18.46 17.41 -22.73
N LEU A 312 -19.05 16.48 -21.97
CA LEU A 312 -20.10 15.60 -22.49
C LEU A 312 -21.33 16.38 -22.95
N VAL A 313 -21.82 17.31 -22.12
CA VAL A 313 -23.06 18.04 -22.43
C VAL A 313 -22.78 19.21 -23.37
N ASP A 314 -21.91 20.13 -22.97
CA ASP A 314 -21.71 21.42 -23.64
C ASP A 314 -20.94 21.28 -24.96
N VAL A 315 -20.03 20.31 -25.06
CA VAL A 315 -19.16 20.14 -26.24
C VAL A 315 -19.60 18.98 -27.13
N MET A 316 -19.96 17.83 -26.54
CA MET A 316 -20.42 16.66 -27.30
C MET A 316 -21.93 16.70 -27.60
N GLY A 317 -22.70 17.58 -26.95
CA GLY A 317 -24.14 17.68 -27.16
C GLY A 317 -24.91 16.43 -26.70
N ARG A 318 -24.37 15.72 -25.70
CA ARG A 318 -24.90 14.44 -25.22
C ARG A 318 -25.67 14.57 -23.93
N GLN A 319 -26.55 13.60 -23.68
CA GLN A 319 -27.28 13.53 -22.44
C GLN A 319 -26.38 13.03 -21.31
N VAL A 320 -26.60 13.57 -20.12
CA VAL A 320 -25.75 13.29 -18.95
C VAL A 320 -25.90 11.85 -18.45
N ASP A 321 -27.05 11.23 -18.70
CA ASP A 321 -27.39 9.85 -18.32
C ASP A 321 -26.71 8.79 -19.20
N GLU A 322 -26.18 9.12 -20.37
CA GLU A 322 -25.38 8.18 -21.19
C GLU A 322 -24.18 7.57 -20.42
N VAL A 323 -23.66 8.28 -19.41
CA VAL A 323 -22.57 7.75 -18.57
C VAL A 323 -23.02 6.64 -17.62
N VAL A 324 -24.33 6.45 -17.42
CA VAL A 324 -24.88 5.34 -16.63
C VAL A 324 -24.70 4.02 -17.39
N ASP A 325 -24.89 4.05 -18.71
CA ASP A 325 -24.69 2.88 -19.59
C ASP A 325 -23.20 2.59 -19.80
N TYR A 326 -22.35 3.62 -19.71
CA TYR A 326 -20.89 3.47 -19.79
C TYR A 326 -20.15 4.22 -18.66
N PRO A 327 -20.20 3.75 -17.40
CA PRO A 327 -19.53 4.40 -16.26
C PRO A 327 -18.00 4.50 -16.45
N CYS A 328 -17.44 3.61 -17.28
CA CYS A 328 -16.05 3.63 -17.67
C CYS A 328 -15.62 4.92 -18.39
N PHE A 329 -16.55 5.76 -18.84
CA PHE A 329 -16.29 7.12 -19.32
C PHE A 329 -15.32 7.88 -18.40
N PHE A 330 -15.49 7.78 -17.08
CA PHE A 330 -14.66 8.49 -16.11
C PHE A 330 -13.27 7.89 -15.89
N TYR A 331 -13.00 6.64 -16.32
CA TYR A 331 -11.64 6.09 -16.35
C TYR A 331 -10.79 6.76 -17.45
N HIS A 332 -11.42 7.30 -18.49
CA HIS A 332 -10.70 7.92 -19.60
C HIS A 332 -10.22 9.33 -19.25
N GLY A 333 -9.02 9.65 -19.70
CA GLY A 333 -8.46 11.00 -19.57
C GLY A 333 -9.13 11.94 -20.56
N LEU A 334 -9.68 13.06 -20.06
CA LEU A 334 -10.41 14.04 -20.87
C LEU A 334 -9.57 14.53 -22.07
N LYS A 335 -8.45 15.21 -21.79
CA LYS A 335 -7.53 15.74 -22.83
C LYS A 335 -6.80 14.67 -23.63
N ARG A 336 -6.53 13.51 -23.02
CA ARG A 336 -5.69 12.46 -23.63
C ARG A 336 -6.48 11.53 -24.56
N ARG A 337 -7.78 11.33 -24.32
CA ARG A 337 -8.56 10.30 -25.03
C ARG A 337 -9.95 10.73 -25.43
N ILE A 338 -10.69 11.43 -24.58
CA ILE A 338 -12.08 11.81 -24.87
C ILE A 338 -12.09 12.92 -25.94
N GLU A 339 -11.40 14.03 -25.67
CA GLU A 339 -11.31 15.20 -26.56
C GLU A 339 -10.78 14.85 -27.97
N PRO A 340 -9.61 14.19 -28.12
CA PRO A 340 -9.06 13.92 -29.45
C PRO A 340 -9.94 13.00 -30.29
N ARG A 341 -10.58 12.00 -29.66
CA ARG A 341 -11.45 11.05 -30.38
C ARG A 341 -12.75 11.71 -30.81
N TYR A 342 -13.37 12.50 -29.95
CA TYR A 342 -14.56 13.26 -30.32
C TYR A 342 -14.27 14.22 -31.47
N LYS A 343 -13.14 14.95 -31.44
CA LYS A 343 -12.76 15.88 -32.51
C LYS A 343 -12.65 15.18 -33.87
N LEU A 344 -11.93 14.05 -33.93
CA LEU A 344 -11.79 13.26 -35.16
C LEU A 344 -13.13 12.76 -35.71
N LEU A 345 -14.01 12.28 -34.83
CA LEU A 345 -15.33 11.80 -35.25
C LEU A 345 -16.23 12.94 -35.74
N LYS A 346 -16.18 14.10 -35.07
CA LYS A 346 -16.93 15.30 -35.46
C LYS A 346 -16.47 15.83 -36.82
N GLU A 347 -15.17 15.86 -37.09
CA GLU A 347 -14.61 16.27 -38.40
C GLU A 347 -15.09 15.39 -39.55
N ARG A 348 -15.39 14.12 -39.28
CA ARG A 348 -15.89 13.15 -40.25
C ARG A 348 -17.41 12.98 -40.20
N ASN A 349 -18.12 13.78 -39.39
CA ASN A 349 -19.56 13.66 -39.13
C ASN A 349 -20.01 12.24 -38.73
N LEU A 350 -19.19 11.52 -37.96
CA LEU A 350 -19.46 10.17 -37.50
C LEU A 350 -20.10 10.20 -36.10
N ASN A 351 -21.26 9.55 -35.98
CA ASN A 351 -21.95 9.34 -34.70
C ASN A 351 -21.70 7.92 -34.18
N CYS A 352 -21.57 7.78 -32.87
CA CYS A 352 -21.44 6.48 -32.20
C CYS A 352 -21.79 6.62 -30.71
N SER A 353 -21.88 5.51 -29.99
CA SER A 353 -22.04 5.54 -28.52
C SER A 353 -20.71 5.82 -27.80
N LEU A 354 -20.78 6.19 -26.51
CA LEU A 354 -19.58 6.42 -25.68
C LEU A 354 -18.68 5.18 -25.60
N SER A 355 -19.26 3.99 -25.47
CA SER A 355 -18.53 2.73 -25.39
C SER A 355 -17.81 2.44 -26.71
N GLU A 356 -18.44 2.64 -27.86
CA GLU A 356 -17.79 2.45 -29.16
C GLU A 356 -16.63 3.40 -29.40
N MET A 357 -16.80 4.66 -28.98
CA MET A 357 -15.75 5.67 -29.08
C MET A 357 -14.57 5.35 -28.16
N LEU A 358 -14.83 4.88 -26.93
CA LEU A 358 -13.83 4.88 -25.86
C LEU A 358 -13.34 3.49 -25.45
N ASP A 359 -14.11 2.42 -25.66
CA ASP A 359 -13.80 1.07 -25.20
C ASP A 359 -12.90 0.27 -26.16
N CYS A 360 -11.91 0.96 -26.74
CA CYS A 360 -11.00 0.36 -27.69
C CYS A 360 -9.64 1.05 -27.68
N ASN A 361 -8.56 0.31 -27.90
CA ASN A 361 -7.23 0.91 -28.04
C ASN A 361 -7.15 1.80 -29.32
N LYS A 362 -6.04 2.54 -29.48
CA LYS A 362 -5.86 3.47 -30.62
C LYS A 362 -6.06 2.75 -31.95
N LYS A 363 -5.35 1.65 -32.22
CA LYS A 363 -5.44 0.89 -33.48
C LYS A 363 -6.88 0.46 -33.81
N LYS A 364 -7.58 -0.15 -32.85
CA LYS A 364 -8.98 -0.57 -33.02
C LYS A 364 -9.92 0.61 -33.29
N PHE A 365 -9.71 1.75 -32.61
CA PHE A 365 -10.48 2.97 -32.88
C PHE A 365 -10.31 3.44 -34.32
N PHE A 366 -9.06 3.58 -34.79
CA PHE A 366 -8.78 4.03 -36.16
C PHE A 366 -9.33 3.06 -37.22
N MET A 367 -9.18 1.74 -37.00
CA MET A 367 -9.77 0.72 -37.87
C MET A 367 -11.30 0.82 -37.91
N LYS A 368 -11.95 0.92 -36.74
CA LYS A 368 -13.42 0.92 -36.64
C LYS A 368 -14.05 2.10 -37.39
N PHE A 369 -13.40 3.25 -37.41
CA PHE A 369 -13.93 4.47 -38.01
C PHE A 369 -13.27 4.84 -39.35
N GLY A 370 -12.52 3.93 -39.97
CA GLY A 370 -11.90 4.15 -41.28
C GLY A 370 -10.89 5.31 -41.31
N LEU A 371 -10.23 5.59 -40.18
CA LEU A 371 -9.34 6.75 -40.00
C LEU A 371 -7.87 6.43 -40.35
N LEU A 372 -7.58 5.27 -40.94
CA LEU A 372 -6.21 4.81 -41.21
C LEU A 372 -5.53 5.59 -42.34
N GLU A 373 -6.27 6.29 -43.19
CA GLU A 373 -5.72 7.12 -44.26
C GLU A 373 -5.47 8.55 -43.73
N GLY A 374 -4.20 8.86 -43.43
CA GLY A 374 -3.72 10.23 -43.21
C GLY A 374 -2.94 10.50 -41.92
N HIS A 375 -2.89 9.58 -40.96
CA HIS A 375 -2.05 9.73 -39.76
C HIS A 375 -1.00 8.62 -39.69
N THR A 376 0.21 8.97 -40.12
CA THR A 376 1.42 8.23 -39.77
C THR A 376 1.43 7.95 -38.27
N LEU A 377 1.38 6.67 -37.92
CA LEU A 377 1.53 6.18 -36.56
C LEU A 377 2.97 6.46 -36.11
N SER A 378 3.25 7.66 -35.61
CA SER A 378 4.46 7.88 -34.81
C SER A 378 4.27 7.26 -33.43
N ASN A 379 5.26 6.44 -33.07
CA ASN A 379 5.34 5.54 -31.92
C ASN A 379 5.20 6.23 -30.56
#